data_AF-A0A7C4K230-F1
#
_entry.id   AF-A0A7C4K230-F1
#
_cell.length_a   1.000
_cell.length_b   1.000
_cell.length_c   1.000
_cell.angle_alpha   90.00
_cell.angle_beta   90.00
_cell.angle_gamma   90.00
#
_symmetry.space_group_name_H-M   'P 1'
#
loop_
_entity.id
_entity.type
_entity.pdbx_description
1 polymer ?
#
loop_
_entity_poly.entity_id
_entity_poly.type
_entity_poly.pdbx_seq_one_letter_code
_entity_poly.pdbx_strand_id
1 'polypeptide(L)'
;MQQIIAFGGGGFSMEPENPTIDQYIVRQTGKRRPKVCFLPTASGDPDPYILRFYQAFLKLDCEPSVFSIFRPPTANLAGFLLEKDVLYVGGGNTRAMLALWREFGLPEIFQQALQQGVILAGLSGPAAVVSEAVKKIAARVKEEK
;
A
#
# COMPACT_ATOMS: atom_id res chain seq x y z
N MET A 1 -7.43 -15.07 -3.77
CA MET A 1 -8.36 -14.36 -2.86
C MET A 1 -7.89 -12.91 -2.78
N GLN A 2 -8.75 -11.92 -2.98
CA GLN A 2 -8.36 -10.50 -2.88
C GLN A 2 -8.34 -10.10 -1.41
N GLN A 3 -7.27 -9.45 -0.92
CA GLN A 3 -7.13 -9.14 0.51
C GLN A 3 -6.80 -7.65 0.72
N ILE A 4 -7.62 -7.02 1.58
CA ILE A 4 -7.42 -5.65 2.05
C ILE A 4 -7.38 -5.68 3.58
N ILE A 5 -6.34 -5.11 4.18
CA ILE A 5 -6.13 -5.06 5.63
C ILE A 5 -6.14 -3.59 6.07
N ALA A 6 -7.25 -3.16 6.67
CA ALA A 6 -7.38 -1.82 7.22
C ALA A 6 -7.27 -1.87 8.75
N PHE A 7 -6.54 -0.93 9.33
CA PHE A 7 -6.39 -0.80 10.78
C PHE A 7 -6.47 0.68 11.19
N GLY A 8 -7.09 0.94 12.34
CA GLY A 8 -7.37 2.29 12.84
C GLY A 8 -6.22 2.96 13.58
N GLY A 9 -5.10 2.27 13.74
CA GLY A 9 -3.94 2.70 14.53
C GLY A 9 -2.89 1.60 14.62
N GLY A 10 -1.68 1.95 15.06
CA GLY A 10 -0.58 1.00 15.28
C GLY A 10 0.30 0.75 14.06
N GLY A 11 1.05 -0.35 14.09
CA GLY A 11 2.11 -0.66 13.12
C GLY A 11 3.31 0.27 13.27
N PHE A 12 4.27 0.16 12.37
CA PHE A 12 5.56 0.86 12.46
C PHE A 12 5.46 2.40 12.62
N SER A 13 4.33 2.99 12.22
CA SER A 13 4.14 4.44 12.18
C SER A 13 3.72 5.02 13.53
N MET A 14 2.96 4.26 14.34
CA MET A 14 2.39 4.72 15.61
C MET A 14 2.92 3.92 16.80
N GLU A 15 3.21 2.64 16.62
CA GLU A 15 3.73 1.74 17.64
C GLU A 15 4.99 1.05 17.12
N PRO A 16 6.10 1.78 16.90
CA PRO A 16 7.33 1.22 16.34
C PRO A 16 7.92 0.06 17.17
N GLU A 17 7.56 0.01 18.45
CA GLU A 17 8.04 -0.98 19.42
C GLU A 17 7.12 -2.22 19.47
N ASN A 18 5.98 -2.18 18.77
CA ASN A 18 5.01 -3.27 18.66
C ASN A 18 4.84 -3.72 17.20
N PRO A 19 5.65 -4.66 16.72
CA PRO A 19 5.63 -5.09 15.32
C PRO A 19 4.45 -6.01 14.97
N THR A 20 3.49 -6.23 15.88
CA THR A 20 2.45 -7.26 15.73
C THR A 20 1.61 -7.08 14.46
N ILE A 21 1.20 -5.85 14.15
CA ILE A 21 0.40 -5.56 12.94
C ILE A 21 1.25 -5.75 11.68
N ASP A 22 2.48 -5.25 11.68
CA ASP A 22 3.38 -5.36 10.53
C ASP A 22 3.72 -6.83 10.23
N GLN A 23 4.01 -7.61 11.28
CA GLN A 23 4.24 -9.06 11.18
C GLN A 23 2.99 -9.80 10.67
N TYR A 24 1.81 -9.43 11.16
CA TYR A 24 0.56 -10.02 10.69
C TYR A 24 0.40 -9.81 9.18
N ILE A 25 0.58 -8.58 8.69
CA ILE A 25 0.48 -8.22 7.27
C ILE A 25 1.49 -9.03 6.43
N VAL A 26 2.76 -9.08 6.85
CA VAL A 26 3.81 -9.86 6.16
C VAL A 26 3.46 -11.35 6.09
N ARG A 27 2.95 -11.93 7.18
CA ARG A 27 2.57 -13.36 7.25
C ARG A 27 1.39 -13.71 6.35
N GLN A 28 0.48 -12.78 6.08
CA GLN A 28 -0.64 -13.02 5.17
C GLN A 28 -0.20 -13.36 3.75
N THR A 29 1.01 -12.97 3.35
CA THR A 29 1.55 -13.31 2.03
C THR A 29 1.83 -14.81 1.84
N GLY A 30 2.03 -15.56 2.94
CA GLY A 30 2.48 -16.96 2.89
C GLY A 30 3.88 -17.16 2.31
N LYS A 31 4.63 -16.09 2.01
CA LYS A 31 5.96 -16.14 1.41
C LYS A 31 7.04 -16.05 2.50
N ARG A 32 8.16 -16.74 2.27
CA ARG A 32 9.32 -16.69 3.19
C ARG A 32 9.96 -15.30 3.25
N ARG A 33 10.00 -14.59 2.12
CA ARG A 33 10.62 -13.26 2.00
C ARG A 33 9.80 -12.37 1.07
N PRO A 34 8.64 -11.86 1.51
CA PRO A 34 7.76 -11.07 0.64
C PRO A 34 8.32 -9.70 0.32
N LYS A 35 7.97 -9.18 -0.85
CA LYS A 35 8.24 -7.80 -1.28
C LYS A 35 7.20 -6.86 -0.73
N VAL A 36 7.59 -5.98 0.18
CA VAL A 36 6.68 -5.02 0.84
C VAL A 36 7.00 -3.61 0.36
N CYS A 37 6.05 -2.97 -0.30
CA CYS A 37 6.21 -1.60 -0.76
C CYS A 37 5.39 -0.62 0.07
N PHE A 38 6.04 0.41 0.61
CA PHE A 38 5.39 1.50 1.32
C PHE A 38 5.03 2.65 0.39
N LEU A 39 3.81 3.19 0.55
CA LEU A 39 3.27 4.33 -0.17
C LEU A 39 3.00 5.47 0.81
N PRO A 40 3.95 6.41 1.00
CA PRO A 40 3.81 7.53 1.93
C PRO A 40 3.03 8.72 1.38
N THR A 41 2.40 8.59 0.19
CA THR A 41 1.84 9.70 -0.58
C THR A 41 0.88 10.58 0.23
N ALA A 42 0.08 9.99 1.13
CA ALA A 42 -0.84 10.74 1.99
C ALA A 42 -0.15 11.77 2.88
N SER A 43 1.10 11.54 3.26
CA SER A 43 1.90 12.45 4.09
C SER A 43 2.83 13.36 3.28
N GLY A 44 2.87 13.25 1.94
CA GLY A 44 3.79 14.02 1.12
C GLY A 44 5.23 13.47 1.11
N ASP A 45 5.40 12.17 1.33
CA ASP A 45 6.68 11.45 1.30
C ASP A 45 7.79 12.02 2.22
N PRO A 46 7.53 12.25 3.52
CA PRO A 46 8.54 12.79 4.43
C PRO A 46 9.61 11.75 4.76
N ASP A 47 10.89 12.13 4.63
CA ASP A 47 12.04 11.25 4.86
C ASP A 47 12.01 10.56 6.24
N PRO A 48 11.64 11.22 7.36
CA PRO A 48 11.55 10.54 8.65
C PRO A 48 10.53 9.39 8.67
N TYR A 49 9.44 9.49 7.90
CA TYR A 49 8.42 8.44 7.84
C TYR A 49 8.90 7.25 7.00
N ILE A 50 9.55 7.53 5.88
CA ILE A 50 10.23 6.53 5.05
C ILE A 50 11.31 5.80 5.86
N LEU A 51 12.11 6.53 6.64
CA LEU A 51 13.15 5.94 7.48
C LEU A 51 12.56 5.00 8.54
N ARG A 52 11.48 5.40 9.22
CA ARG A 52 10.78 4.53 10.18
C ARG A 52 10.26 3.24 9.53
N PHE A 53 9.74 3.33 8.30
CA PHE A 53 9.33 2.15 7.54
C PHE A 53 10.51 1.19 7.33
N TYR A 54 11.64 1.68 6.82
CA TYR A 54 12.82 0.82 6.64
C TYR A 54 13.36 0.26 7.97
N GLN A 55 13.39 1.07 9.03
CA GLN A 55 13.83 0.63 10.36
C GLN A 55 12.98 -0.53 10.92
N ALA A 56 11.68 -0.56 10.62
CA ALA A 56 10.80 -1.63 11.04
C ALA A 56 10.89 -2.85 10.10
N PHE A 57 10.75 -2.63 8.78
CA PHE A 57 10.61 -3.73 7.82
C PHE A 57 11.92 -4.42 7.48
N LEU A 58 13.08 -3.77 7.65
CA LEU A 58 14.39 -4.45 7.54
C LEU A 58 14.63 -5.46 8.67
N LYS A 59 13.91 -5.34 9.79
CA LYS A 59 13.95 -6.32 10.90
C LYS A 59 13.00 -7.50 10.67
N LEU A 60 12.14 -7.41 9.65
CA LEU A 60 11.27 -8.50 9.22
C LEU A 60 11.94 -9.25 8.07
N ASP A 61 11.67 -10.56 7.95
CA ASP A 61 12.13 -11.37 6.81
C ASP A 61 11.40 -10.98 5.52
N CYS A 62 11.68 -9.79 4.97
CA CYS A 62 11.02 -9.24 3.80
C CYS A 62 11.99 -8.40 2.93
N GLU A 63 11.52 -7.97 1.76
CA GLU A 63 12.21 -7.03 0.87
C GLU A 63 11.45 -5.70 0.87
N PRO A 64 11.84 -4.72 1.71
CA PRO A 64 11.16 -3.42 1.76
C PRO A 64 11.55 -2.54 0.58
N SER A 65 10.56 -1.83 0.03
CA SER A 65 10.76 -0.76 -0.95
C SER A 65 9.80 0.40 -0.69
N VAL A 66 10.06 1.56 -1.29
CA VAL A 66 9.16 2.73 -1.21
C VAL A 66 8.75 3.14 -2.61
N PHE A 67 7.47 3.44 -2.77
CA PHE A 67 6.91 4.08 -3.95
C PHE A 67 6.56 5.52 -3.61
N SER A 68 7.35 6.46 -4.13
CA SER A 68 7.07 7.89 -4.08
C SER A 68 6.45 8.33 -5.41
N ILE A 69 5.31 9.02 -5.36
CA ILE A 69 4.72 9.58 -6.59
C ILE A 69 5.43 10.86 -7.03
N PHE A 70 6.03 11.58 -6.08
CA PHE A 70 6.80 12.80 -6.34
C PHE A 70 8.19 12.50 -6.90
N ARG A 71 8.73 11.31 -6.63
CA ARG A 71 10.03 10.82 -7.10
C ARG A 71 9.89 9.36 -7.53
N PRO A 72 9.21 9.09 -8.66
CA PRO A 72 8.90 7.73 -9.06
C PRO A 72 10.17 6.91 -9.31
N PRO A 73 10.24 5.66 -8.80
CA PRO A 73 11.43 4.81 -8.95
C PRO A 73 11.64 4.33 -10.40
N THR A 74 10.62 4.43 -11.24
CA THR A 74 10.64 4.04 -12.66
C THR A 74 9.51 4.74 -13.41
N ALA A 75 9.61 4.81 -14.74
CA ALA A 75 8.49 5.24 -15.58
C ALA A 75 7.35 4.20 -15.61
N ASN A 76 7.66 2.91 -15.42
CA ASN A 76 6.66 1.84 -15.41
C ASN A 76 6.09 1.61 -13.99
N LEU A 77 5.18 2.50 -13.57
CA LEU A 77 4.56 2.44 -12.24
C LEU A 77 3.80 1.11 -12.02
N ALA A 78 3.06 0.66 -13.03
CA ALA A 78 2.29 -0.58 -12.96
C ALA A 78 3.21 -1.79 -12.75
N GLY A 79 4.25 -1.94 -13.56
CA GLY A 79 5.22 -3.03 -13.41
C GLY A 79 5.87 -3.05 -12.03
N PHE A 80 6.24 -1.87 -11.51
CA PHE A 80 6.83 -1.76 -10.17
C PHE A 80 5.85 -2.13 -9.05
N LEU A 81 4.58 -1.73 -9.14
CA LEU A 81 3.60 -2.01 -8.07
C LEU A 81 3.08 -3.45 -8.14
N LEU A 82 2.92 -4.02 -9.34
CA LEU A 82 2.40 -5.37 -9.55
C LEU A 82 3.42 -6.46 -9.18
N GLU A 83 4.72 -6.17 -9.15
CA GLU A 83 5.73 -7.12 -8.67
C GLU A 83 5.79 -7.30 -7.15
N LYS A 84 4.99 -6.53 -6.39
CA LYS A 84 5.00 -6.54 -4.92
C LYS A 84 4.03 -7.56 -4.36
N ASP A 85 4.28 -7.98 -3.12
CA ASP A 85 3.40 -8.89 -2.38
C ASP A 85 2.46 -8.13 -1.44
N VAL A 86 2.93 -6.98 -0.94
CA VAL A 86 2.18 -6.06 -0.09
C VAL A 86 2.39 -4.64 -0.57
N LEU A 87 1.31 -3.88 -0.72
CA LEU A 87 1.34 -2.42 -0.82
C LEU A 87 0.80 -1.84 0.50
N TYR A 88 1.69 -1.27 1.30
CA TYR A 88 1.39 -0.66 2.58
C TYR A 88 1.20 0.84 2.39
N VAL A 89 -0.01 1.35 2.62
CA VAL A 89 -0.35 2.76 2.46
C VAL A 89 -0.25 3.49 3.80
N GLY A 90 0.58 4.52 3.85
CA GLY A 90 0.72 5.39 5.02
C GLY A 90 -0.49 6.29 5.24
N GLY A 91 -0.75 6.65 6.49
CA GLY A 91 -1.73 7.68 6.84
C GLY A 91 -1.31 9.10 6.43
N GLY A 92 -2.26 10.03 6.46
CA GLY A 92 -2.04 11.45 6.13
C GLY A 92 -3.28 12.11 5.54
N ASN A 93 -3.10 13.06 4.61
CA ASN A 93 -4.17 13.72 3.89
C ASN A 93 -4.71 12.83 2.74
N THR A 94 -5.74 12.06 3.06
CA THR A 94 -6.41 11.16 2.12
C THR A 94 -6.96 11.88 0.87
N ARG A 95 -7.45 13.12 0.99
CA ARG A 95 -8.01 13.87 -0.14
C ARG A 95 -6.93 14.22 -1.16
N ALA A 96 -5.79 14.74 -0.68
CA ALA A 96 -4.64 15.05 -1.53
C ALA A 96 -4.06 13.79 -2.19
N MET A 97 -3.92 12.71 -1.41
CA MET A 97 -3.47 11.40 -1.91
C MET A 97 -4.35 10.90 -3.06
N LEU A 98 -5.68 10.90 -2.87
CA LEU A 98 -6.61 10.43 -3.90
C LEU A 98 -6.57 11.26 -5.17
N ALA A 99 -6.39 12.58 -5.06
CA ALA A 99 -6.26 13.46 -6.21
C ALA A 99 -5.03 13.08 -7.04
N LEU A 100 -3.88 12.93 -6.37
CA LEU A 100 -2.63 12.50 -7.00
C LEU A 100 -2.76 11.09 -7.61
N TRP A 101 -3.32 10.15 -6.87
CA TRP A 101 -3.44 8.78 -7.36
C TRP A 101 -4.32 8.67 -8.61
N ARG A 102 -5.39 9.46 -8.69
CA ARG A 102 -6.23 9.53 -9.90
C ARG A 102 -5.47 10.12 -11.08
N GLU A 103 -4.72 11.18 -10.86
CA GLU A 103 -3.89 11.81 -11.90
C GLU A 103 -2.88 10.84 -12.51
N PHE A 104 -2.32 9.94 -11.70
CA PHE A 104 -1.30 8.97 -12.12
C PHE A 104 -1.85 7.56 -12.39
N GLY A 105 -3.17 7.35 -12.40
CA GLY A 105 -3.80 6.06 -12.72
C GLY A 105 -3.48 4.91 -11.75
N LEU A 106 -3.20 5.21 -10.48
CA LEU A 106 -2.94 4.16 -9.48
C LEU A 106 -4.16 3.30 -9.11
N PRO A 107 -5.42 3.80 -9.08
CA PRO A 107 -6.59 2.97 -8.75
C PRO A 107 -6.71 1.71 -9.61
N GLU A 108 -6.48 1.84 -10.92
CA GLU A 108 -6.53 0.73 -11.88
C GLU A 108 -5.40 -0.28 -11.60
N ILE A 109 -4.19 0.21 -11.29
CA ILE A 109 -3.05 -0.63 -10.93
C ILE A 109 -3.33 -1.40 -9.63
N PHE A 110 -3.91 -0.75 -8.61
CA PHE A 110 -4.25 -1.41 -7.35
C PHE A 110 -5.33 -2.49 -7.53
N GLN A 111 -6.30 -2.27 -8.42
CA GLN A 111 -7.28 -3.30 -8.75
C GLN A 111 -6.62 -4.52 -9.40
N GLN A 112 -5.70 -4.31 -10.34
CA GLN A 112 -4.93 -5.40 -10.94
C GLN A 112 -4.06 -6.12 -9.90
N ALA A 113 -3.42 -5.37 -9.00
CA ALA A 113 -2.61 -5.93 -7.92
C ALA A 113 -3.46 -6.85 -7.03
N LEU A 114 -4.65 -6.40 -6.58
CA LEU A 114 -5.57 -7.22 -5.81
C LEU A 114 -5.99 -8.49 -6.56
N GLN A 115 -6.29 -8.39 -7.86
CA GLN A 115 -6.63 -9.54 -8.69
C GLN A 115 -5.49 -10.56 -8.79
N GLN A 116 -4.23 -10.10 -8.75
CA GLN A 116 -3.03 -10.95 -8.71
C GLN A 116 -2.69 -11.47 -7.30
N GLY A 117 -3.46 -11.09 -6.28
CA GLY A 117 -3.27 -11.53 -4.90
C GLY A 117 -2.32 -10.66 -4.08
N VAL A 118 -1.95 -9.47 -4.59
CA VAL A 118 -1.20 -8.48 -3.80
C VAL A 118 -2.09 -7.97 -2.67
N ILE A 119 -1.53 -7.90 -1.47
CA ILE A 119 -2.24 -7.43 -0.28
C ILE A 119 -2.16 -5.91 -0.22
N LEU A 120 -3.30 -5.24 -0.08
CA LEU A 120 -3.35 -3.80 0.21
C LEU A 120 -3.55 -3.60 1.71
N ALA A 121 -2.59 -2.99 2.39
CA ALA A 121 -2.67 -2.71 3.82
C ALA A 121 -2.59 -1.19 4.07
N GLY A 122 -3.20 -0.67 5.13
CA GLY A 122 -3.01 0.75 5.46
C GLY A 122 -3.73 1.30 6.69
N LEU A 123 -3.17 2.42 7.17
CA LEU A 123 -3.54 3.10 8.41
C LEU A 123 -4.67 4.12 8.21
N SER A 124 -5.81 3.89 8.86
CA SER A 124 -6.90 4.86 9.10
C SER A 124 -7.36 5.66 7.87
N GLY A 125 -8.07 4.99 6.95
CA GLY A 125 -8.74 5.64 5.82
C GLY A 125 -8.21 5.25 4.45
N PRO A 126 -6.90 5.36 4.13
CA PRO A 126 -6.35 5.02 2.83
C PRO A 126 -6.73 3.61 2.36
N ALA A 127 -6.67 2.58 3.21
CA ALA A 127 -7.11 1.23 2.84
C ALA A 127 -8.64 1.13 2.63
N ALA A 128 -9.44 1.83 3.43
CA ALA A 128 -10.90 1.88 3.27
C ALA A 128 -11.31 2.66 2.01
N VAL A 129 -10.57 3.73 1.70
CA VAL A 129 -10.72 4.57 0.51
C VAL A 129 -10.23 3.85 -0.74
N VAL A 130 -9.14 3.09 -0.66
CA VAL A 130 -8.69 2.16 -1.70
C VAL A 130 -9.76 1.11 -1.93
N SER A 131 -10.30 0.50 -0.86
CA SER A 131 -11.44 -0.41 -0.95
C SER A 131 -12.63 0.25 -1.64
N GLU A 132 -13.00 1.48 -1.27
CA GLU A 132 -14.13 2.21 -1.84
C GLU A 132 -13.89 2.58 -3.33
N ALA A 133 -12.68 3.01 -3.66
CA ALA A 133 -12.26 3.35 -5.03
C ALA A 133 -12.23 2.10 -5.92
N VAL A 134 -11.66 1.00 -5.43
CA VAL A 134 -11.62 -0.31 -6.11
C VAL A 134 -13.04 -0.85 -6.29
N LYS A 135 -13.91 -0.75 -5.27
CA LYS A 135 -15.33 -1.17 -5.36
C LYS A 135 -16.10 -0.38 -6.42
N LYS A 136 -15.90 0.94 -6.51
CA LYS A 136 -16.57 1.79 -7.51
C LYS A 136 -16.16 1.48 -8.95
N ILE A 137 -14.92 1.06 -9.18
CA ILE A 137 -14.44 0.65 -10.52
C ILE A 137 -14.92 -0.76 -10.86
N ALA A 138 -14.92 -1.69 -9.90
CA ALA A 138 -15.49 -3.02 -10.09
C ALA A 138 -16.99 -3.00 -10.44
N ALA A 139 -17.73 -2.00 -9.96
CA ALA A 139 -19.13 -1.78 -10.33
C ALA A 139 -19.30 -1.37 -11.81
N ARG A 140 -18.41 -0.53 -12.35
CA ARG A 140 -18.44 -0.10 -13.76
C ARG A 140 -18.14 -1.22 -14.76
N VAL A 141 -17.25 -2.15 -14.42
CA VAL A 141 -16.92 -3.32 -15.27
C VAL A 141 -18.09 -4.32 -15.35
N LYS A 142 -19.04 -4.29 -14.40
CA LYS A 142 -20.27 -5.11 -14.45
C LYS A 142 -21.41 -4.47 -15.26
N GLU A 143 -21.36 -3.15 -15.52
CA GLU A 143 -22.39 -2.45 -16.30
C GLU A 143 -22.08 -2.46 -17.82
N GLU A 144 -20.86 -2.82 -18.22
CA GLU A 144 -20.42 -2.94 -19.63
C GLU A 144 -20.40 -4.40 -20.14
N LYS A 145 -21.07 -5.33 -19.44
CA LYS A 145 -21.31 -6.73 -19.87
C LYS A 145 -22.79 -7.05 -19.86
#